data_AF-A0ABD0VSK0-F1
#
_entry.id   AF-A0ABD0VSK0-F1
#
_cell.length_a   1.000
_cell.length_b   1.000
_cell.length_c   1.000
_cell.angle_alpha   90.00
_cell.angle_beta   90.00
_cell.angle_gamma   90.00
#
_symmetry.space_group_name_H-M   'P 1'
#
loop_
_entity.id
_entity.type
_entity.pdbx_description
1 polymer ?
#
loop_
_entity_poly.entity_id
_entity_poly.type
_entity_poly.pdbx_seq_one_letter_code
_entity_poly.pdbx_strand_id
1 'polypeptide(L)'
;MSLLLIRPPGREAYPGDVFYLHSRLLERAAKLSSRLDGQIFLSADLFNAGIRPAINVGISVSRVGSAAQIKAMKKVVGKLKLELAQFTELEAFAQFAYYLDKATQNQLARGQRLLDIDGIREPVSGSLLYENNIISGAIIPTSAAIGLHFYPIWEAAYVDEWLYNGGPYELIVLHFLLGVACYMGRDWELSFRLGMRPWIAVAYSALVLAATAVFLIYPIGQGSFSNGMPLGISGTFNIMIVFQAEHNILMHPFHILGVAGVFGGSLFSDMHGSLVTSSLIRETTENESANEGYRFSQEEETYNIVAAHGYFGRLIFQYASFNNSHSLHFFLAAWPVVGFWFTALGISTMAFNLNGFNFNQSVVDNQGRVINTWADIINCANLGMEVMHERNAHNFPLDLASVEALSING
;
A
#
# COMPACT_ATOMS: atom_id res chain seq x y z
N MET A 1 18.83 -5.27 -14.39
CA MET A 1 19.93 -6.03 -13.77
C MET A 1 19.44 -7.17 -12.84
N SER A 2 18.25 -7.76 -13.06
CA SER A 2 17.73 -8.87 -12.22
C SER A 2 17.94 -10.27 -12.82
N LEU A 3 18.50 -10.38 -14.02
CA LEU A 3 18.61 -11.65 -14.79
C LEU A 3 19.96 -12.38 -14.65
N LEU A 4 20.84 -11.99 -13.73
CA LEU A 4 22.20 -12.55 -13.64
C LEU A 4 22.57 -13.18 -12.28
N LEU A 5 21.61 -13.44 -11.39
CA LEU A 5 21.88 -14.19 -10.16
C LEU A 5 21.23 -15.56 -10.23
N ILE A 6 22.06 -16.59 -10.49
CA ILE A 6 21.71 -17.99 -10.32
C ILE A 6 21.40 -18.21 -8.84
N ARG A 7 20.12 -18.48 -8.51
CA ARG A 7 19.67 -18.77 -7.14
C ARG A 7 19.81 -20.28 -6.86
N PRO A 8 20.26 -20.69 -5.66
CA PRO A 8 20.16 -22.08 -5.23
C PRO A 8 18.67 -22.47 -5.06
N PRO A 9 18.28 -23.70 -5.39
CA PRO A 9 16.91 -24.17 -5.21
C PRO A 9 16.66 -24.49 -3.72
N GLY A 10 15.50 -24.10 -3.17
CA GLY A 10 15.01 -24.65 -1.90
C GLY A 10 14.53 -23.68 -0.81
N ARG A 11 14.45 -22.36 -1.05
CA ARG A 11 13.69 -21.45 -0.16
C ARG A 11 12.98 -20.39 -0.99
N GLU A 12 11.69 -20.62 -1.21
CA GLU A 12 10.79 -19.57 -1.63
C GLU A 12 10.64 -18.58 -0.48
N ALA A 13 10.52 -17.29 -0.81
CA ALA A 13 10.43 -16.22 0.17
C ALA A 13 9.11 -16.38 0.95
N TYR A 14 9.21 -16.90 2.18
CA TYR A 14 8.07 -16.94 3.09
C TYR A 14 7.67 -15.52 3.47
N PRO A 15 6.36 -15.22 3.63
CA PRO A 15 5.90 -13.95 4.18
C PRO A 15 6.56 -13.61 5.54
N GLY A 16 6.87 -14.64 6.35
CA GLY A 16 7.57 -14.49 7.63
C GLY A 16 9.02 -13.99 7.52
N ASP A 17 9.74 -14.36 6.45
CA ASP A 17 11.11 -13.90 6.21
C ASP A 17 11.13 -12.40 5.86
N VAL A 18 10.08 -11.90 5.21
CA VAL A 18 9.89 -10.47 4.94
C VAL A 18 9.73 -9.70 6.26
N PHE A 19 8.87 -10.17 7.18
CA PHE A 19 8.69 -9.50 8.50
C PHE A 19 9.95 -9.57 9.39
N TYR A 20 10.69 -10.69 9.37
CA TYR A 20 11.94 -10.83 10.12
C TYR A 20 13.09 -9.97 9.55
N LEU A 21 13.25 -9.91 8.22
CA LEU A 21 14.18 -8.97 7.57
C LEU A 21 13.77 -7.50 7.78
N HIS A 22 12.47 -7.19 7.79
CA HIS A 22 11.94 -5.84 8.01
C HIS A 22 12.23 -5.31 9.41
N SER A 23 11.97 -6.10 10.45
CA SER A 23 12.27 -5.71 11.84
C SER A 23 13.77 -5.43 12.05
N ARG A 24 14.66 -6.23 11.47
CA ARG A 24 16.12 -6.02 11.52
C ARG A 24 16.60 -4.81 10.71
N LEU A 25 15.95 -4.50 9.59
CA LEU A 25 16.25 -3.32 8.77
C LEU A 25 15.79 -2.03 9.45
N LEU A 26 14.61 -2.00 10.08
CA LEU A 26 14.13 -0.88 10.89
C LEU A 26 15.03 -0.65 12.11
N GLU A 27 15.44 -1.70 12.81
CA GLU A 27 16.38 -1.63 13.94
C GLU A 27 17.74 -1.04 13.50
N ARG A 28 18.21 -1.36 12.29
CA ARG A 28 19.45 -0.83 11.72
C ARG A 28 19.31 0.59 11.18
N ALA A 29 18.17 0.94 10.58
CA ALA A 29 17.89 2.29 10.10
C ALA A 29 17.78 3.29 11.27
N ALA A 30 17.14 2.89 12.37
CA ALA A 30 17.10 3.67 13.61
C ALA A 30 18.52 3.88 14.20
N LYS A 31 19.38 2.86 14.15
CA LYS A 31 20.80 2.95 14.57
C LYS A 31 21.67 3.76 13.60
N LEU A 32 21.27 3.93 12.34
CA LEU A 32 21.96 4.78 11.36
C LEU A 32 21.63 6.27 11.59
N SER A 33 20.39 6.58 11.98
CA SER A 33 19.96 7.93 12.38
C SER A 33 20.74 8.44 13.60
N SER A 34 20.98 7.58 14.60
CA SER A 34 21.80 7.93 15.78
C SER A 34 23.30 8.12 15.48
N ARG A 35 23.77 7.85 14.25
CA ARG A 35 25.18 8.00 13.83
C ARG A 35 25.40 9.26 12.98
N LEU A 36 24.34 10.00 12.63
CA LEU A 36 24.36 11.09 11.64
C LEU A 36 24.22 12.53 12.22
N ASP A 37 24.18 12.70 13.56
CA ASP A 37 24.26 13.98 14.31
C ASP A 37 23.87 15.26 13.54
N GLY A 38 22.61 15.32 13.06
CA GLY A 38 22.00 16.55 12.57
C GLY A 38 21.32 17.29 13.71
N GLN A 39 21.62 18.58 13.89
CA GLN A 39 20.96 19.40 14.91
C GLN A 39 19.77 20.13 14.29
N ILE A 40 18.57 19.78 14.76
CA ILE A 40 17.31 20.45 14.43
C ILE A 40 17.02 21.45 15.55
N PHE A 41 16.96 22.74 15.20
CA PHE A 41 16.62 23.80 16.13
C PHE A 41 15.20 24.28 15.87
N LEU A 42 14.39 24.35 16.93
CA LEU A 42 13.02 24.84 16.87
C LEU A 42 12.98 26.35 17.17
N SER A 43 12.17 27.10 16.44
CA SER A 43 11.90 28.51 16.65
C SER A 43 10.61 28.72 17.42
N ALA A 44 10.66 29.56 18.46
CA ALA A 44 9.48 29.97 19.21
C ALA A 44 8.52 30.82 18.35
N ASP A 45 9.03 31.60 17.40
CA ASP A 45 8.19 32.46 16.55
C ASP A 45 7.37 31.65 15.56
N LEU A 46 7.98 30.62 14.95
CA LEU A 46 7.27 29.65 14.09
C LEU A 46 6.27 28.83 14.91
N PHE A 47 6.61 28.52 16.16
CA PHE A 47 5.70 27.84 17.06
C PHE A 47 4.46 28.70 17.38
N ASN A 48 4.66 29.97 17.72
CA ASN A 48 3.59 30.91 18.06
C ASN A 48 2.73 31.30 16.84
N ALA A 49 3.29 31.22 15.63
CA ALA A 49 2.56 31.42 14.38
C ALA A 49 1.75 30.18 13.91
N GLY A 50 1.67 29.13 14.71
CA GLY A 50 0.93 27.91 14.38
C GLY A 50 1.62 26.97 13.37
N ILE A 51 2.82 27.31 12.89
CA ILE A 51 3.56 26.53 11.89
C ILE A 51 4.23 25.33 12.56
N ARG A 52 3.97 24.11 12.09
CA ARG A 52 4.56 22.86 12.62
C ARG A 52 5.13 21.96 11.50
N PRO A 53 6.33 21.38 11.68
CA PRO A 53 7.22 21.57 12.82
C PRO A 53 7.89 22.95 12.76
N ALA A 54 8.07 23.58 13.92
CA ALA A 54 8.62 24.93 14.04
C ALA A 54 10.14 24.97 13.79
N ILE A 55 10.64 24.27 12.76
CA ILE A 55 12.07 24.10 12.49
C ILE A 55 12.62 25.40 11.91
N ASN A 56 13.61 25.98 12.59
CA ASN A 56 14.30 27.14 12.08
C ASN A 56 15.31 26.72 11.01
N VAL A 57 14.92 26.83 9.75
CA VAL A 57 15.71 26.40 8.57
C VAL A 57 17.04 27.18 8.44
N GLY A 58 17.13 28.38 9.03
CA GLY A 58 18.34 29.21 8.97
C GLY A 58 19.47 28.76 9.90
N ILE A 59 19.14 28.08 11.01
CA ILE A 59 20.10 27.60 12.02
C ILE A 59 20.15 26.07 12.14
N SER A 60 19.12 25.37 11.66
CA SER A 60 19.09 23.90 11.63
C SER A 60 20.03 23.39 10.56
N VAL A 61 21.01 22.58 10.95
CA VAL A 61 22.09 22.14 10.05
C VAL A 61 21.95 20.66 9.75
N SER A 62 21.74 20.36 8.47
CA SER A 62 22.03 19.03 7.90
C SER A 62 23.43 19.07 7.31
N ARG A 63 24.35 18.25 7.83
CA ARG A 63 25.72 18.14 7.28
C ARG A 63 25.73 17.59 5.85
N VAL A 64 24.63 17.00 5.39
CA VAL A 64 24.49 16.33 4.09
C VAL A 64 23.88 17.23 3.01
N GLY A 65 23.14 18.27 3.40
CA GLY A 65 22.19 18.97 2.50
C GLY A 65 22.78 19.62 1.25
N SER A 66 24.01 20.17 1.30
CA SER A 66 24.65 20.82 0.14
C SER A 66 25.80 19.99 -0.46
N ALA A 67 26.31 18.99 0.29
CA ALA A 67 27.39 18.11 -0.13
C ALA A 67 26.90 16.92 -0.98
N ALA A 68 25.64 16.47 -0.78
CA ALA A 68 25.03 15.38 -1.54
C ALA A 68 24.46 15.80 -2.91
N GLN A 69 24.32 17.10 -3.18
CA GLN A 69 23.66 17.58 -4.39
C GLN A 69 24.57 17.57 -5.63
N ILE A 70 24.14 16.88 -6.68
CA ILE A 70 24.80 16.93 -8.00
C ILE A 70 24.65 18.31 -8.65
N LYS A 71 25.58 18.68 -9.54
CA LYS A 71 25.70 20.03 -10.13
C LYS A 71 24.41 20.51 -10.84
N ALA A 72 23.68 19.58 -11.46
CA ALA A 72 22.38 19.84 -12.07
C ALA A 72 21.31 20.19 -11.03
N MET A 73 21.27 19.46 -9.91
CA MET A 73 20.35 19.69 -8.80
C MET A 73 20.64 21.02 -8.10
N LYS A 74 21.91 21.39 -7.89
CA LYS A 74 22.27 22.74 -7.39
C LYS A 74 21.76 23.87 -8.28
N LYS A 75 21.76 23.67 -9.61
CA LYS A 75 21.29 24.66 -10.58
C LYS A 75 19.76 24.77 -10.59
N VAL A 76 19.05 23.65 -10.49
CA VAL A 76 17.58 23.60 -10.46
C VAL A 76 17.03 24.02 -9.10
N VAL A 77 17.52 23.42 -8.00
CA VAL A 77 17.14 23.77 -6.62
C VAL A 77 17.56 25.19 -6.26
N GLY A 78 18.71 25.68 -6.75
CA GLY A 78 19.11 27.07 -6.56
C GLY A 78 18.14 28.04 -7.22
N LYS A 79 17.65 27.72 -8.43
CA LYS A 79 16.65 28.51 -9.15
C LYS A 79 15.27 28.44 -8.48
N LEU A 80 14.84 27.24 -8.07
CA LEU A 80 13.58 27.03 -7.36
C LEU A 80 13.57 27.68 -5.97
N LYS A 81 14.68 27.64 -5.21
CA LYS A 81 14.81 28.34 -3.94
C LYS A 81 14.75 29.86 -4.11
N LEU A 82 15.37 30.39 -5.16
CA LEU A 82 15.32 31.82 -5.48
C LEU A 82 13.90 32.24 -5.89
N GLU A 83 13.23 31.44 -6.72
CA GLU A 83 11.85 31.67 -7.16
C GLU A 83 10.87 31.53 -5.98
N LEU A 84 11.08 30.60 -5.05
CA LEU A 84 10.27 30.42 -3.85
C LEU A 84 10.46 31.58 -2.85
N ALA A 85 11.71 32.02 -2.63
CA ALA A 85 12.02 33.16 -1.78
C ALA A 85 11.40 34.47 -2.33
N GLN A 86 11.53 34.69 -3.65
CA GLN A 86 10.87 35.81 -4.33
C GLN A 86 9.35 35.71 -4.25
N PHE A 87 8.77 34.51 -4.35
CA PHE A 87 7.34 34.29 -4.14
C PHE A 87 6.90 34.60 -2.71
N THR A 88 7.67 34.20 -1.68
CA THR A 88 7.29 34.43 -0.27
C THR A 88 7.28 35.93 0.06
N GLU A 89 8.27 36.68 -0.45
CA GLU A 89 8.32 38.14 -0.32
C GLU A 89 7.15 38.82 -1.07
N LEU A 90 6.80 38.31 -2.26
CA LEU A 90 5.73 38.85 -3.09
C LEU A 90 4.33 38.53 -2.52
N GLU A 91 4.14 37.37 -1.91
CA GLU A 91 2.89 36.95 -1.24
C GLU A 91 2.62 37.80 0.00
N ALA A 92 3.64 38.06 0.83
CA ALA A 92 3.54 38.94 1.99
C ALA A 92 3.17 40.38 1.58
N PHE A 93 3.66 40.86 0.43
CA PHE A 93 3.31 42.18 -0.12
C PHE A 93 1.90 42.21 -0.73
N ALA A 94 1.49 41.13 -1.38
CA ALA A 94 0.18 40.98 -2.02
C ALA A 94 -0.99 40.95 -1.01
N GLN A 95 -0.75 40.52 0.24
CA GLN A 95 -1.76 40.54 1.32
C GLN A 95 -2.23 41.96 1.70
N PHE A 96 -1.46 42.99 1.38
CA PHE A 96 -1.79 44.40 1.67
C PHE A 96 -2.17 45.22 0.43
N ALA A 97 -2.16 44.62 -0.76
CA ALA A 97 -2.37 45.32 -2.02
C ALA A 97 -3.83 45.20 -2.51
N TYR A 98 -4.47 46.34 -2.80
CA TYR A 98 -5.86 46.39 -3.31
C TYR A 98 -5.97 46.03 -4.80
N TYR A 99 -4.90 46.23 -5.58
CA TYR A 99 -4.81 45.83 -6.99
C TYR A 99 -3.39 45.36 -7.30
N LEU A 100 -3.27 44.17 -7.90
CA LEU A 100 -2.00 43.58 -8.34
C LEU A 100 -1.95 43.64 -9.87
N ASP A 101 -0.79 44.03 -10.43
CA ASP A 101 -0.61 44.01 -11.88
C ASP A 101 -0.54 42.56 -12.41
N LYS A 102 -0.80 42.41 -13.71
CA LYS A 102 -0.91 41.09 -14.36
C LYS A 102 0.40 40.29 -14.31
N ALA A 103 1.56 40.95 -14.25
CA ALA A 103 2.84 40.25 -14.15
C ALA A 103 3.07 39.71 -12.74
N THR A 104 2.73 40.48 -11.70
CA THR A 104 2.73 40.03 -10.30
C THR A 104 1.69 38.94 -10.05
N GLN A 105 0.48 39.05 -10.63
CA GLN A 105 -0.52 37.97 -10.59
C GLN A 105 0.00 36.68 -11.24
N ASN A 106 0.68 36.78 -12.39
CA ASN A 106 1.27 35.62 -13.05
C ASN A 106 2.46 35.04 -12.28
N GLN A 107 3.27 35.87 -11.60
CA GLN A 107 4.35 35.41 -10.71
C GLN A 107 3.81 34.74 -9.45
N LEU A 108 2.75 35.29 -8.82
CA LEU A 108 2.04 34.67 -7.72
C LEU A 108 1.41 33.34 -8.16
N ALA A 109 0.72 33.31 -9.29
CA ALA A 109 0.15 32.08 -9.87
C ALA A 109 1.23 31.06 -10.24
N ARG A 110 2.43 31.51 -10.63
CA ARG A 110 3.58 30.63 -10.95
C ARG A 110 4.24 30.07 -9.69
N GLY A 111 4.33 30.84 -8.61
CA GLY A 111 4.77 30.36 -7.30
C GLY A 111 3.75 29.48 -6.60
N GLN A 112 2.45 29.73 -6.81
CA GLN A 112 1.32 28.93 -6.30
C GLN A 112 1.19 27.54 -6.97
N ARG A 113 1.76 27.35 -8.16
CA ARG A 113 1.70 26.08 -8.95
C ARG A 113 2.84 25.11 -8.65
N LEU A 114 3.67 25.42 -7.66
CA LEU A 114 4.69 24.55 -7.14
C LEU A 114 4.12 23.94 -5.86
N LEU A 115 3.88 22.63 -5.78
CA LEU A 115 3.64 21.84 -4.55
C LEU A 115 2.20 21.26 -4.35
N ASP A 116 1.92 19.92 -4.45
CA ASP A 116 1.50 19.04 -3.34
C ASP A 116 0.90 17.62 -3.63
N ILE A 117 1.05 16.68 -2.67
CA ILE A 117 0.27 15.42 -2.53
C ILE A 117 -1.11 15.66 -1.86
N ASP A 118 -1.17 16.41 -0.75
CA ASP A 118 -2.41 16.63 0.06
C ASP A 118 -3.13 17.95 -0.31
N GLY A 119 -2.71 18.64 -1.38
CA GLY A 119 -3.20 19.98 -1.79
C GLY A 119 -2.79 21.21 -0.95
N ILE A 120 -2.09 21.04 0.17
CA ILE A 120 -1.47 22.00 1.10
C ILE A 120 -0.03 22.50 0.79
N ARG A 121 0.59 22.08 -0.30
CA ARG A 121 1.92 22.55 -0.80
C ARG A 121 3.17 21.95 -0.12
N GLU A 122 3.19 20.66 0.21
CA GLU A 122 4.36 19.92 0.76
C GLU A 122 4.78 18.69 -0.11
N PRO A 123 5.75 18.82 -1.04
CA PRO A 123 6.10 17.73 -1.96
C PRO A 123 6.77 16.57 -1.23
N VAL A 124 6.31 15.36 -1.53
CA VAL A 124 6.96 14.14 -1.11
C VAL A 124 7.89 13.65 -2.21
N SER A 125 9.18 13.47 -1.89
CA SER A 125 10.14 12.86 -2.80
C SER A 125 9.91 11.35 -2.90
N GLY A 126 9.61 10.83 -4.09
CA GLY A 126 9.43 9.40 -4.32
C GLY A 126 10.55 8.69 -5.11
N SER A 127 11.44 9.42 -5.79
CA SER A 127 12.37 8.82 -6.75
C SER A 127 13.75 8.50 -6.18
N LEU A 128 14.44 7.52 -6.75
CA LEU A 128 15.82 7.17 -6.38
C LEU A 128 16.82 8.31 -6.64
N LEU A 129 16.59 9.10 -7.70
CA LEU A 129 17.43 10.25 -8.03
C LEU A 129 17.28 11.37 -7.00
N TYR A 130 16.14 11.41 -6.30
CA TYR A 130 15.87 12.29 -5.18
C TYR A 130 16.06 11.58 -3.84
N GLU A 131 17.16 10.81 -3.74
CA GLU A 131 17.71 10.22 -2.52
C GLU A 131 16.85 9.15 -1.83
N ASN A 132 15.86 8.60 -2.52
CA ASN A 132 15.19 7.40 -2.03
C ASN A 132 16.00 6.12 -2.31
N ASN A 133 15.81 5.12 -1.46
CA ASN A 133 16.23 3.75 -1.74
C ASN A 133 15.03 2.91 -2.21
N ILE A 134 15.22 1.61 -2.42
CA ILE A 134 14.15 0.71 -2.88
C ILE A 134 12.98 0.60 -1.90
N ILE A 135 13.24 0.76 -0.60
CA ILE A 135 12.19 0.69 0.43
C ILE A 135 11.41 1.99 0.50
N SER A 136 12.11 3.13 0.53
CA SER A 136 11.48 4.45 0.66
C SER A 136 10.92 5.01 -0.64
N GLY A 137 11.41 4.54 -1.79
CA GLY A 137 10.97 5.00 -3.10
C GLY A 137 9.54 4.58 -3.43
N ALA A 138 8.80 5.51 -4.02
CA ALA A 138 7.41 5.31 -4.42
C ALA A 138 7.06 6.21 -5.61
N ILE A 139 6.05 5.81 -6.40
CA ILE A 139 5.31 6.77 -7.23
C ILE A 139 4.17 7.30 -6.37
N ILE A 140 4.21 8.61 -6.14
CA ILE A 140 3.33 9.33 -5.23
C ILE A 140 1.95 9.50 -5.88
N PRO A 141 0.84 9.29 -5.14
CA PRO A 141 -0.52 9.54 -5.61
C PRO A 141 -0.74 10.93 -6.21
N THR A 142 -1.77 11.04 -7.03
CA THR A 142 -2.21 12.30 -7.63
C THR A 142 -2.74 13.25 -6.55
N SER A 143 -2.45 14.55 -6.70
CA SER A 143 -2.76 15.56 -5.69
C SER A 143 -4.24 15.58 -5.27
N ALA A 144 -4.53 15.79 -3.99
CA ALA A 144 -5.89 15.96 -3.48
C ALA A 144 -6.61 17.18 -4.11
N ALA A 145 -5.86 18.18 -4.59
CA ALA A 145 -6.41 19.31 -5.33
C ALA A 145 -7.06 18.92 -6.67
N ILE A 146 -6.65 17.77 -7.25
CA ILE A 146 -7.28 17.17 -8.44
C ILE A 146 -8.48 16.30 -8.03
N GLY A 147 -8.44 15.67 -6.86
CA GLY A 147 -9.51 14.77 -6.41
C GLY A 147 -9.68 13.58 -7.35
N LEU A 148 -10.85 13.46 -7.98
CA LEU A 148 -11.20 12.42 -8.97
C LEU A 148 -11.20 12.93 -10.41
N HIS A 149 -10.77 14.17 -10.67
CA HIS A 149 -10.70 14.69 -12.02
C HIS A 149 -9.68 13.90 -12.85
N PHE A 150 -10.06 13.52 -14.07
CA PHE A 150 -9.18 12.84 -15.00
C PHE A 150 -8.06 13.78 -15.44
N TYR A 151 -6.80 13.47 -15.11
CA TYR A 151 -5.64 14.36 -15.32
C TYR A 151 -4.59 13.76 -16.27
N PRO A 152 -4.92 13.65 -17.58
CA PRO A 152 -3.99 13.17 -18.59
C PRO A 152 -2.90 14.21 -18.90
N ILE A 153 -1.84 13.78 -19.58
CA ILE A 153 -0.68 14.63 -19.91
C ILE A 153 -1.09 15.92 -20.64
N TRP A 154 -2.12 15.85 -21.51
CA TRP A 154 -2.57 16.99 -22.31
C TRP A 154 -3.49 17.97 -21.56
N GLU A 155 -3.91 17.64 -20.34
CA GLU A 155 -4.66 18.56 -19.47
C GLU A 155 -3.73 19.53 -18.74
N ALA A 156 -2.48 19.12 -18.51
CA ALA A 156 -1.46 19.98 -17.94
C ALA A 156 -0.94 21.01 -18.96
N ALA A 157 -0.62 22.21 -18.52
CA ALA A 157 0.00 23.23 -19.38
C ALA A 157 1.43 22.85 -19.78
N TYR A 158 2.14 22.10 -18.92
CA TYR A 158 3.50 21.62 -19.16
C TYR A 158 3.72 20.23 -18.54
N VAL A 159 4.67 19.46 -19.08
CA VAL A 159 5.06 18.16 -18.52
C VAL A 159 5.55 18.29 -17.08
N ASP A 160 6.26 19.38 -16.76
CA ASP A 160 6.72 19.63 -15.39
C ASP A 160 5.54 19.76 -14.42
N GLU A 161 4.44 20.43 -14.81
CA GLU A 161 3.21 20.52 -14.02
C GLU A 161 2.51 19.16 -13.87
N TRP A 162 2.53 18.34 -14.92
CA TRP A 162 1.97 16.99 -14.86
C TRP A 162 2.74 16.09 -13.89
N LEU A 163 4.08 16.15 -13.92
CA LEU A 163 4.94 15.47 -12.95
C LEU A 163 4.75 16.04 -11.54
N TYR A 164 4.53 17.34 -11.46
CA TYR A 164 4.33 18.09 -10.23
C TYR A 164 3.09 17.61 -9.47
N ASN A 165 1.95 17.46 -10.15
CA ASN A 165 0.67 17.08 -9.56
C ASN A 165 0.44 15.56 -9.41
N GLY A 166 1.48 14.74 -9.61
CA GLY A 166 1.35 13.29 -9.50
C GLY A 166 0.60 12.63 -10.67
N GLY A 167 0.59 13.24 -11.86
CA GLY A 167 -0.01 12.67 -13.06
C GLY A 167 0.50 11.27 -13.46
N PRO A 168 1.79 10.90 -13.24
CA PRO A 168 2.25 9.52 -13.48
C PRO A 168 1.48 8.45 -12.73
N TYR A 169 0.97 8.75 -11.52
CA TYR A 169 0.23 7.79 -10.72
C TYR A 169 -1.06 7.37 -11.41
N GLU A 170 -1.90 8.34 -11.76
CA GLU A 170 -3.17 8.09 -12.45
C GLU A 170 -2.96 7.36 -13.78
N LEU A 171 -1.95 7.78 -14.57
CA LEU A 171 -1.60 7.10 -15.82
C LEU A 171 -1.26 5.63 -15.57
N ILE A 172 -0.39 5.32 -14.61
CA ILE A 172 0.04 3.95 -14.34
C ILE A 172 -1.12 3.12 -13.82
N VAL A 173 -1.87 3.63 -12.85
CA VAL A 173 -3.00 2.92 -12.23
C VAL A 173 -4.06 2.56 -13.27
N LEU A 174 -4.52 3.52 -14.09
CA LEU A 174 -5.57 3.27 -15.06
C LEU A 174 -5.13 2.26 -16.14
N HIS A 175 -3.91 2.40 -16.66
CA HIS A 175 -3.40 1.45 -17.66
C HIS A 175 -3.14 0.07 -17.05
N PHE A 176 -2.67 0.01 -15.81
CA PHE A 176 -2.46 -1.24 -15.07
C PHE A 176 -3.78 -1.98 -14.87
N LEU A 177 -4.83 -1.30 -14.39
CA LEU A 177 -6.15 -1.91 -14.15
C LEU A 177 -6.76 -2.47 -15.45
N LEU A 178 -6.66 -1.72 -16.56
CA LEU A 178 -7.07 -2.22 -17.88
C LEU A 178 -6.22 -3.43 -18.31
N GLY A 179 -4.90 -3.37 -18.09
CA GLY A 179 -3.97 -4.43 -18.42
C GLY A 179 -4.28 -5.74 -17.69
N VAL A 180 -4.51 -5.70 -16.37
CA VAL A 180 -4.82 -6.90 -15.58
C VAL A 180 -6.23 -7.44 -15.87
N ALA A 181 -7.20 -6.58 -16.19
CA ALA A 181 -8.52 -7.02 -16.64
C ALA A 181 -8.43 -7.76 -18.00
N CYS A 182 -7.68 -7.21 -18.95
CA CYS A 182 -7.41 -7.88 -20.22
C CYS A 182 -6.60 -9.18 -20.04
N TYR A 183 -5.67 -9.21 -19.09
CA TYR A 183 -4.91 -10.42 -18.76
C TYR A 183 -5.82 -11.54 -18.25
N MET A 184 -6.78 -11.22 -17.37
CA MET A 184 -7.81 -12.17 -16.95
C MET A 184 -8.63 -12.71 -18.13
N GLY A 185 -9.00 -11.83 -19.07
CA GLY A 185 -9.67 -12.23 -20.32
C GLY A 185 -8.81 -13.12 -21.21
N ARG A 186 -7.50 -12.86 -21.26
CA ARG A 186 -6.52 -13.68 -21.99
C ARG A 186 -6.38 -15.07 -21.39
N ASP A 187 -6.39 -15.21 -20.06
CA ASP A 187 -6.35 -16.52 -19.40
C ASP A 187 -7.57 -17.35 -19.77
N TRP A 188 -8.75 -16.72 -19.80
CA TRP A 188 -9.97 -17.35 -20.29
C TRP A 188 -9.84 -17.73 -21.78
N GLU A 189 -9.42 -16.81 -22.64
CA GLU A 189 -9.31 -17.07 -24.09
C GLU A 189 -8.36 -18.24 -24.35
N LEU A 190 -7.17 -18.25 -23.74
CA LEU A 190 -6.20 -19.32 -23.91
C LEU A 190 -6.76 -20.66 -23.44
N SER A 191 -7.46 -20.69 -22.29
CA SER A 191 -8.11 -21.90 -21.80
C SER A 191 -9.13 -22.44 -22.81
N PHE A 192 -9.90 -21.55 -23.45
CA PHE A 192 -10.87 -21.91 -24.48
C PHE A 192 -10.18 -22.46 -25.74
N ARG A 193 -9.12 -21.81 -26.22
CA ARG A 193 -8.37 -22.27 -27.41
C ARG A 193 -7.75 -23.66 -27.23
N LEU A 194 -7.32 -23.98 -26.01
CA LEU A 194 -6.73 -25.27 -25.67
C LEU A 194 -7.76 -26.34 -25.25
N GLY A 195 -9.06 -26.01 -25.22
CA GLY A 195 -10.11 -26.92 -24.76
C GLY A 195 -10.02 -27.24 -23.26
N MET A 196 -9.39 -26.38 -22.47
CA MET A 196 -9.25 -26.51 -21.02
C MET A 196 -10.51 -26.01 -20.29
N ARG A 197 -10.65 -26.42 -19.01
CA ARG A 197 -11.67 -25.86 -18.11
C ARG A 197 -11.35 -24.38 -17.82
N PRO A 198 -12.32 -23.45 -17.85
CA PRO A 198 -12.04 -22.01 -17.94
C PRO A 198 -11.80 -21.27 -16.61
N TRP A 199 -11.72 -21.97 -15.47
CA TRP A 199 -11.78 -21.33 -14.14
C TRP A 199 -10.46 -20.76 -13.61
N ILE A 200 -9.37 -20.82 -14.36
CA ILE A 200 -8.11 -20.14 -13.97
C ILE A 200 -8.34 -18.62 -13.88
N ALA A 201 -9.05 -18.05 -14.87
CA ALA A 201 -9.43 -16.65 -14.86
C ALA A 201 -10.29 -16.27 -13.62
N VAL A 202 -11.13 -17.20 -13.15
CA VAL A 202 -11.94 -16.99 -11.93
C VAL A 202 -11.06 -16.93 -10.69
N ALA A 203 -10.04 -17.78 -10.57
CA ALA A 203 -9.08 -17.67 -9.47
C ALA A 203 -8.27 -16.36 -9.54
N TYR A 204 -7.85 -15.95 -10.75
CA TYR A 204 -7.11 -14.70 -10.95
C TYR A 204 -7.96 -13.45 -10.62
N SER A 205 -9.29 -13.53 -10.71
CA SER A 205 -10.19 -12.43 -10.37
C SER A 205 -10.01 -11.90 -8.93
N ALA A 206 -9.56 -12.75 -7.99
CA ALA A 206 -9.29 -12.32 -6.61
C ALA A 206 -8.21 -11.22 -6.55
N LEU A 207 -7.17 -11.34 -7.38
CA LEU A 207 -6.09 -10.34 -7.45
C LEU A 207 -6.54 -9.08 -8.19
N VAL A 208 -7.31 -9.23 -9.27
CA VAL A 208 -7.87 -8.10 -10.03
C VAL A 208 -8.79 -7.27 -9.14
N LEU A 209 -9.66 -7.92 -8.36
CA LEU A 209 -10.58 -7.25 -7.44
C LEU A 209 -9.84 -6.57 -6.29
N ALA A 210 -8.84 -7.22 -5.69
CA ALA A 210 -8.02 -6.59 -4.64
C ALA A 210 -7.30 -5.34 -5.14
N ALA A 211 -6.69 -5.40 -6.33
CA ALA A 211 -6.05 -4.26 -6.97
C ALA A 211 -7.05 -3.14 -7.30
N THR A 212 -8.22 -3.50 -7.84
CA THR A 212 -9.29 -2.53 -8.15
C THR A 212 -9.81 -1.85 -6.88
N ALA A 213 -9.91 -2.58 -5.78
CA ALA A 213 -10.38 -2.04 -4.50
C ALA A 213 -9.45 -0.92 -3.99
N VAL A 214 -8.13 -1.14 -3.95
CA VAL A 214 -7.17 -0.19 -3.38
C VAL A 214 -6.78 0.97 -4.31
N PHE A 215 -6.85 0.77 -5.63
CA PHE A 215 -6.43 1.77 -6.61
C PHE A 215 -7.57 2.55 -7.25
N LEU A 216 -8.81 2.09 -7.13
CA LEU A 216 -9.95 2.73 -7.78
C LEU A 216 -11.13 2.90 -6.84
N ILE A 217 -11.65 1.83 -6.24
CA ILE A 217 -12.88 1.91 -5.42
C ILE A 217 -12.66 2.77 -4.17
N TYR A 218 -11.55 2.56 -3.47
CA TYR A 218 -11.23 3.34 -2.27
C TYR A 218 -11.05 4.83 -2.58
N PRO A 219 -10.22 5.24 -3.56
CA PRO A 219 -10.19 6.63 -4.04
C PRO A 219 -11.55 7.22 -4.37
N ILE A 220 -12.42 6.47 -5.08
CA ILE A 220 -13.76 6.93 -5.44
C ILE A 220 -14.60 7.21 -4.19
N GLY A 221 -14.59 6.28 -3.22
CA GLY A 221 -15.35 6.42 -1.99
C GLY A 221 -14.87 7.59 -1.13
N GLN A 222 -13.56 7.85 -1.11
CA GLN A 222 -12.95 8.96 -0.37
C GLN A 222 -12.84 10.26 -1.19
N GLY A 223 -13.34 10.29 -2.43
CA GLY A 223 -13.38 11.50 -3.26
C GLY A 223 -12.05 11.98 -3.84
N SER A 224 -10.96 11.19 -3.76
CA SER A 224 -9.65 11.60 -4.26
C SER A 224 -8.70 10.44 -4.56
N PHE A 225 -7.94 10.53 -5.66
CA PHE A 225 -6.81 9.64 -5.94
C PHE A 225 -5.62 9.82 -5.00
N SER A 226 -5.55 10.92 -4.24
CA SER A 226 -4.53 11.10 -3.19
C SER A 226 -4.60 10.00 -2.12
N ASN A 227 -5.81 9.50 -1.84
CA ASN A 227 -6.10 8.47 -0.85
C ASN A 227 -5.87 7.05 -1.42
N GLY A 228 -5.48 6.95 -2.69
CA GLY A 228 -5.10 5.68 -3.30
C GLY A 228 -3.79 5.15 -2.75
N MET A 229 -3.62 3.82 -2.76
CA MET A 229 -2.36 3.21 -2.31
C MET A 229 -1.18 3.72 -3.15
N PRO A 230 -0.11 4.29 -2.54
CA PRO A 230 1.09 4.69 -3.28
C PRO A 230 1.82 3.49 -3.89
N LEU A 231 2.51 3.69 -5.02
CA LEU A 231 3.24 2.61 -5.69
C LEU A 231 4.67 2.51 -5.13
N GLY A 232 4.81 2.00 -3.90
CA GLY A 232 6.09 1.79 -3.23
C GLY A 232 5.95 1.16 -1.86
N ILE A 233 7.01 0.54 -1.34
CA ILE A 233 6.96 -0.30 -0.13
C ILE A 233 6.56 0.53 1.10
N SER A 234 7.28 1.62 1.39
CA SER A 234 6.93 2.51 2.49
C SER A 234 5.55 3.17 2.33
N GLY A 235 5.15 3.47 1.10
CA GLY A 235 3.83 4.02 0.80
C GLY A 235 2.69 3.03 1.09
N THR A 236 2.90 1.75 0.81
CA THR A 236 1.97 0.68 1.22
C THR A 236 1.83 0.62 2.74
N PHE A 237 2.92 0.75 3.51
CA PHE A 237 2.80 0.80 4.97
C PHE A 237 2.05 2.03 5.47
N ASN A 238 2.31 3.19 4.85
CA ASN A 238 1.62 4.42 5.21
C ASN A 238 0.10 4.28 5.03
N ILE A 239 -0.37 3.81 3.86
CA ILE A 239 -1.82 3.64 3.66
C ILE A 239 -2.40 2.59 4.60
N MET A 240 -1.69 1.50 4.91
CA MET A 240 -2.19 0.49 5.86
C MET A 240 -2.40 1.06 7.28
N ILE A 241 -1.53 1.96 7.72
CA ILE A 241 -1.61 2.60 9.04
C ILE A 241 -2.75 3.62 9.06
N VAL A 242 -2.85 4.47 8.04
CA VAL A 242 -3.92 5.47 7.91
C VAL A 242 -5.29 4.79 7.82
N PHE A 243 -5.40 3.76 6.97
CA PHE A 243 -6.62 2.97 6.83
C PHE A 243 -7.04 2.27 8.14
N GLN A 244 -6.08 1.85 8.98
CA GLN A 244 -6.39 1.33 10.31
C GLN A 244 -6.92 2.43 11.25
N ALA A 245 -6.37 3.64 11.18
CA ALA A 245 -6.84 4.77 11.97
C ALA A 245 -8.29 5.14 11.60
N GLU A 246 -8.57 5.30 10.30
CA GLU A 246 -9.87 5.74 9.79
C GLU A 246 -10.96 4.67 9.85
N HIS A 247 -10.60 3.41 9.58
CA HIS A 247 -11.60 2.34 9.38
C HIS A 247 -11.56 1.21 10.43
N ASN A 248 -10.57 1.19 11.31
CA ASN A 248 -10.35 0.10 12.26
C ASN A 248 -10.41 -1.28 11.60
N ILE A 249 -9.72 -1.43 10.45
CA ILE A 249 -9.77 -2.61 9.57
C ILE A 249 -9.50 -3.93 10.29
N LEU A 250 -8.66 -3.94 11.33
CA LEU A 250 -8.39 -5.14 12.12
C LEU A 250 -9.64 -5.72 12.79
N MET A 251 -10.65 -4.89 13.06
CA MET A 251 -11.94 -5.28 13.63
C MET A 251 -13.02 -5.54 12.56
N HIS A 252 -12.66 -5.51 11.27
CA HIS A 252 -13.60 -5.78 10.18
C HIS A 252 -13.62 -7.27 9.81
N PRO A 253 -14.80 -7.94 9.81
CA PRO A 253 -14.87 -9.39 9.61
C PRO A 253 -14.35 -9.84 8.24
N PHE A 254 -14.54 -9.04 7.18
CA PHE A 254 -14.01 -9.39 5.87
C PHE A 254 -12.48 -9.37 5.80
N HIS A 255 -11.83 -8.48 6.56
CA HIS A 255 -10.37 -8.49 6.65
C HIS A 255 -9.88 -9.74 7.42
N ILE A 256 -10.57 -10.11 8.51
CA ILE A 256 -10.27 -11.34 9.27
C ILE A 256 -10.42 -12.59 8.39
N LEU A 257 -11.47 -12.68 7.58
CA LEU A 257 -11.64 -13.75 6.59
C LEU A 257 -10.51 -13.75 5.55
N GLY A 258 -10.06 -12.57 5.13
CA GLY A 258 -8.87 -12.38 4.29
C GLY A 258 -7.61 -12.97 4.91
N VAL A 259 -7.33 -12.63 6.16
CA VAL A 259 -6.19 -13.17 6.92
C VAL A 259 -6.27 -14.70 7.03
N ALA A 260 -7.45 -15.25 7.33
CA ALA A 260 -7.67 -16.70 7.35
C ALA A 260 -7.44 -17.33 5.96
N GLY A 261 -7.82 -16.65 4.88
CA GLY A 261 -7.56 -17.04 3.51
C GLY A 261 -6.07 -17.15 3.18
N VAL A 262 -5.28 -16.13 3.53
CA VAL A 262 -3.83 -16.07 3.24
C VAL A 262 -3.07 -17.05 4.13
N PHE A 263 -3.29 -17.04 5.45
CA PHE A 263 -2.62 -17.97 6.36
C PHE A 263 -2.99 -19.42 6.07
N GLY A 264 -4.27 -19.71 5.82
CA GLY A 264 -4.69 -21.04 5.41
C GLY A 264 -4.12 -21.42 4.05
N GLY A 265 -4.07 -20.50 3.08
CA GLY A 265 -3.45 -20.74 1.77
C GLY A 265 -1.97 -21.14 1.89
N SER A 266 -1.18 -20.42 2.68
CA SER A 266 0.22 -20.78 2.95
C SER A 266 0.33 -22.13 3.67
N LEU A 267 -0.47 -22.34 4.73
CA LEU A 267 -0.49 -23.61 5.47
C LEU A 267 -0.80 -24.80 4.55
N PHE A 268 -1.82 -24.67 3.70
CA PHE A 268 -2.25 -25.77 2.82
C PHE A 268 -1.30 -25.99 1.65
N SER A 269 -0.62 -24.93 1.17
CA SER A 269 0.48 -25.06 0.20
C SER A 269 1.61 -25.92 0.77
N ASP A 270 2.09 -25.60 1.99
CA ASP A 270 3.16 -26.35 2.65
C ASP A 270 2.73 -27.77 3.01
N MET A 271 1.49 -27.93 3.49
CA MET A 271 0.92 -29.23 3.80
C MET A 271 0.81 -30.11 2.55
N HIS A 272 0.29 -29.57 1.44
CA HIS A 272 0.18 -30.33 0.19
C HIS A 272 1.56 -30.72 -0.35
N GLY A 273 2.50 -29.77 -0.42
CA GLY A 273 3.87 -30.02 -0.86
C GLY A 273 4.55 -31.10 -0.01
N SER A 274 4.48 -30.99 1.31
CA SER A 274 5.09 -31.97 2.21
C SER A 274 4.48 -33.37 2.10
N LEU A 275 3.14 -33.49 1.98
CA LEU A 275 2.46 -34.77 1.83
C LEU A 275 2.81 -35.46 0.51
N VAL A 276 2.81 -34.71 -0.60
CA VAL A 276 3.22 -35.24 -1.92
C VAL A 276 4.69 -35.67 -1.88
N THR A 277 5.60 -34.80 -1.42
CA THR A 277 7.04 -35.13 -1.34
C THR A 277 7.32 -36.34 -0.45
N SER A 278 6.58 -36.50 0.66
CA SER A 278 6.75 -37.64 1.57
C SER A 278 6.29 -38.99 1.00
N SER A 279 5.53 -38.97 -0.10
CA SER A 279 4.89 -40.16 -0.68
C SER A 279 5.30 -40.41 -2.13
N LEU A 280 6.39 -39.80 -2.59
CA LEU A 280 7.00 -40.06 -3.89
C LEU A 280 7.37 -41.53 -4.03
N ILE A 281 7.07 -42.10 -5.20
CA ILE A 281 7.51 -43.44 -5.56
C ILE A 281 9.01 -43.40 -5.85
N ARG A 282 9.76 -44.38 -5.36
CA ARG A 282 11.21 -44.41 -5.53
C ARG A 282 11.56 -44.87 -6.96
N GLU A 283 11.97 -43.91 -7.78
CA GLU A 283 12.41 -44.13 -9.17
C GLU A 283 13.90 -43.81 -9.41
N THR A 284 14.60 -43.26 -8.41
CA THR A 284 16.02 -42.87 -8.50
C THR A 284 16.87 -43.53 -7.42
N THR A 285 18.19 -43.46 -7.60
CA THR A 285 19.16 -43.88 -6.57
C THR A 285 19.41 -42.76 -5.55
N GLU A 286 20.10 -43.08 -4.46
CA GLU A 286 20.48 -42.11 -3.41
C GLU A 286 21.49 -41.06 -3.87
N ASN A 287 22.18 -41.29 -4.98
CA ASN A 287 23.20 -40.40 -5.54
C ASN A 287 22.63 -39.41 -6.57
N GLU A 288 21.33 -39.46 -6.81
CA GLU A 288 20.63 -38.68 -7.83
C GLU A 288 19.47 -37.89 -7.17
N SER A 289 19.07 -36.80 -7.80
CA SER A 289 17.90 -36.05 -7.34
C SER A 289 16.63 -36.87 -7.57
N ALA A 290 15.76 -36.95 -6.55
CA ALA A 290 14.44 -37.58 -6.69
C ALA A 290 13.58 -36.96 -7.80
N ASN A 291 13.85 -35.71 -8.19
CA ASN A 291 13.12 -35.03 -9.27
C ASN A 291 13.33 -35.70 -10.63
N GLU A 292 14.49 -36.33 -10.86
CA GLU A 292 14.78 -37.06 -12.11
C GLU A 292 13.93 -38.32 -12.29
N GLY A 293 13.28 -38.77 -11.20
CA GLY A 293 12.31 -39.86 -11.23
C GLY A 293 11.02 -39.51 -11.96
N TYR A 294 10.66 -38.22 -12.03
CA TYR A 294 9.53 -37.76 -12.81
C TYR A 294 9.94 -37.47 -14.26
N ARG A 295 9.17 -38.00 -15.22
CA ARG A 295 9.33 -37.72 -16.64
C ARG A 295 8.15 -36.90 -17.15
N PHE A 296 8.44 -35.80 -17.84
CA PHE A 296 7.40 -34.98 -18.46
C PHE A 296 6.58 -35.80 -19.45
N SER A 297 5.25 -35.70 -19.38
CA SER A 297 4.28 -36.50 -20.13
C SER A 297 4.14 -37.98 -19.72
N GLN A 298 4.63 -38.40 -18.55
CA GLN A 298 4.29 -39.71 -18.01
C GLN A 298 2.79 -39.80 -17.66
N GLU A 299 2.20 -40.98 -17.83
CA GLU A 299 0.78 -41.22 -17.54
C GLU A 299 0.52 -41.62 -16.09
N GLU A 300 1.50 -42.25 -15.44
CA GLU A 300 1.36 -42.71 -14.05
C GLU A 300 1.64 -41.58 -13.04
N GLU A 301 0.84 -41.55 -11.98
CA GLU A 301 1.02 -40.61 -10.86
C GLU A 301 2.37 -40.84 -10.16
N THR A 302 3.09 -39.76 -9.86
CA THR A 302 4.46 -39.82 -9.32
C THR A 302 4.52 -40.11 -7.81
N TYR A 303 3.37 -40.13 -7.13
CA TYR A 303 3.27 -40.30 -5.68
C TYR A 303 2.08 -41.18 -5.30
N ASN A 304 2.14 -41.78 -4.11
CA ASN A 304 1.08 -42.65 -3.60
C ASN A 304 0.09 -41.87 -2.72
N ILE A 305 -1.03 -41.44 -3.31
CA ILE A 305 -2.09 -40.71 -2.59
C ILE A 305 -2.71 -41.51 -1.44
N VAL A 306 -2.77 -42.84 -1.53
CA VAL A 306 -3.32 -43.69 -0.45
C VAL A 306 -2.40 -43.68 0.76
N ALA A 307 -1.08 -43.68 0.54
CA ALA A 307 -0.09 -43.53 1.60
C ALA A 307 -0.18 -42.14 2.25
N ALA A 308 -0.27 -41.08 1.46
CA ALA A 308 -0.43 -39.71 1.96
C ALA A 308 -1.73 -39.53 2.76
N HIS A 309 -2.87 -39.99 2.21
CA HIS A 309 -4.16 -39.97 2.88
C HIS A 309 -4.14 -40.78 4.18
N GLY A 310 -3.54 -41.99 4.16
CA GLY A 310 -3.40 -42.85 5.32
C GLY A 310 -2.50 -42.26 6.41
N TYR A 311 -1.46 -41.50 6.05
CA TYR A 311 -0.64 -40.76 7.01
C TYR A 311 -1.44 -39.62 7.64
N PHE A 312 -1.99 -38.71 6.83
CA PHE A 312 -2.69 -37.52 7.32
C PHE A 312 -3.98 -37.87 8.08
N GLY A 313 -4.71 -38.89 7.63
CA GLY A 313 -5.91 -39.38 8.30
C GLY A 313 -5.64 -40.00 9.69
N ARG A 314 -4.43 -40.51 9.93
CA ARG A 314 -3.98 -40.95 11.26
C ARG A 314 -3.44 -39.81 12.11
N LEU A 315 -2.87 -38.78 11.48
CA LEU A 315 -2.33 -37.61 12.17
C LEU A 315 -3.43 -36.78 12.86
N ILE A 316 -4.56 -36.60 12.18
CA ILE A 316 -5.69 -35.78 12.68
C ILE A 316 -6.89 -36.70 13.01
N PHE A 317 -7.68 -37.06 12.02
CA PHE A 317 -8.71 -38.11 12.07
C PHE A 317 -9.17 -38.42 10.63
N GLN A 318 -9.63 -39.65 10.39
CA GLN A 318 -9.80 -40.19 9.03
C GLN A 318 -10.70 -39.34 8.12
N TYR A 319 -11.75 -38.73 8.66
CA TYR A 319 -12.69 -37.90 7.89
C TYR A 319 -12.18 -36.50 7.53
N ALA A 320 -11.10 -36.02 8.16
CA ALA A 320 -10.50 -34.72 7.84
C ALA A 320 -9.51 -34.79 6.67
N SER A 321 -9.21 -35.98 6.15
CA SER A 321 -8.26 -36.17 5.05
C SER A 321 -8.99 -36.33 3.73
N PHE A 322 -8.46 -35.71 2.67
CA PHE A 322 -8.99 -35.89 1.31
C PHE A 322 -8.50 -37.21 0.74
N ASN A 323 -9.43 -38.07 0.30
CA ASN A 323 -9.14 -39.28 -0.48
C ASN A 323 -9.39 -39.09 -1.99
N ASN A 324 -9.92 -37.93 -2.38
CA ASN A 324 -10.17 -37.54 -3.77
C ASN A 324 -9.27 -36.36 -4.14
N SER A 325 -8.36 -36.58 -5.09
CA SER A 325 -7.43 -35.56 -5.57
C SER A 325 -8.14 -34.32 -6.14
N HIS A 326 -9.26 -34.49 -6.85
CA HIS A 326 -9.99 -33.35 -7.42
C HIS A 326 -10.60 -32.45 -6.33
N SER A 327 -11.16 -33.06 -5.27
CA SER A 327 -11.70 -32.31 -4.14
C SER A 327 -10.62 -31.56 -3.37
N LEU A 328 -9.45 -32.19 -3.18
CA LEU A 328 -8.29 -31.55 -2.57
C LEU A 328 -7.84 -30.31 -3.37
N HIS A 329 -7.60 -30.46 -4.67
CA HIS A 329 -7.12 -29.35 -5.51
C HIS A 329 -8.17 -28.25 -5.69
N PHE A 330 -9.47 -28.59 -5.71
CA PHE A 330 -10.53 -27.59 -5.66
C PHE A 330 -10.48 -26.78 -4.34
N PHE A 331 -10.30 -27.45 -3.20
CA PHE A 331 -10.16 -26.79 -1.91
C PHE A 331 -8.93 -25.88 -1.85
N LEU A 332 -7.78 -26.35 -2.34
CA LEU A 332 -6.54 -25.57 -2.41
C LEU A 332 -6.69 -24.29 -3.25
N ALA A 333 -7.49 -24.35 -4.33
CA ALA A 333 -7.81 -23.16 -5.12
C ALA A 333 -8.84 -22.26 -4.41
N ALA A 334 -9.93 -22.84 -3.89
CA ALA A 334 -11.06 -22.09 -3.36
C ALA A 334 -10.71 -21.31 -2.08
N TRP A 335 -9.96 -21.91 -1.15
CA TRP A 335 -9.67 -21.30 0.15
C TRP A 335 -9.01 -19.92 0.06
N PRO A 336 -7.84 -19.75 -0.59
CA PRO A 336 -7.21 -18.44 -0.70
C PRO A 336 -8.03 -17.48 -1.57
N VAL A 337 -8.64 -17.96 -2.67
CA VAL A 337 -9.41 -17.11 -3.59
C VAL A 337 -10.60 -16.46 -2.90
N VAL A 338 -11.38 -17.24 -2.13
CA VAL A 338 -12.53 -16.72 -1.38
C VAL A 338 -12.07 -15.75 -0.30
N GLY A 339 -10.96 -16.03 0.39
CA GLY A 339 -10.36 -15.11 1.35
C GLY A 339 -10.02 -13.76 0.72
N PHE A 340 -9.35 -13.75 -0.43
CA PHE A 340 -9.03 -12.53 -1.17
C PHE A 340 -10.28 -11.77 -1.65
N TRP A 341 -11.33 -12.47 -2.08
CA TRP A 341 -12.61 -11.83 -2.41
C TRP A 341 -13.21 -11.08 -1.22
N PHE A 342 -13.20 -11.69 -0.02
CA PHE A 342 -13.65 -10.98 1.18
C PHE A 342 -12.76 -9.76 1.49
N THR A 343 -11.44 -9.88 1.43
CA THR A 343 -10.56 -8.71 1.64
C THR A 343 -10.88 -7.56 0.68
N ALA A 344 -11.04 -7.87 -0.62
CA ALA A 344 -11.38 -6.89 -1.64
C ALA A 344 -12.74 -6.23 -1.37
N LEU A 345 -13.76 -7.01 -0.97
CA LEU A 345 -15.06 -6.50 -0.54
C LEU A 345 -14.95 -5.64 0.73
N GLY A 346 -14.10 -6.01 1.68
CA GLY A 346 -13.85 -5.24 2.89
C GLY A 346 -13.34 -3.84 2.56
N ILE A 347 -12.28 -3.74 1.76
CA ILE A 347 -11.73 -2.45 1.33
C ILE A 347 -12.78 -1.66 0.54
N SER A 348 -13.51 -2.32 -0.36
CA SER A 348 -14.54 -1.67 -1.20
C SER A 348 -15.74 -1.16 -0.39
N THR A 349 -16.05 -1.76 0.76
CA THR A 349 -17.16 -1.32 1.64
C THR A 349 -16.71 -0.24 2.62
N MET A 350 -15.51 -0.36 3.18
CA MET A 350 -14.89 0.68 4.00
C MET A 350 -14.58 1.95 3.21
N ALA A 351 -14.43 1.88 1.88
CA ALA A 351 -14.39 3.04 0.99
C ALA A 351 -15.62 3.96 1.16
N PHE A 352 -16.76 3.41 1.60
CA PHE A 352 -17.98 4.16 1.90
C PHE A 352 -18.23 4.26 3.41
N ASN A 353 -17.16 4.23 4.20
CA ASN A 353 -17.13 4.42 5.65
C ASN A 353 -17.97 3.39 6.44
N LEU A 354 -18.19 2.20 5.87
CA LEU A 354 -18.72 1.05 6.60
C LEU A 354 -17.57 0.32 7.30
N ASN A 355 -17.24 0.81 8.49
CA ASN A 355 -16.01 0.47 9.21
C ASN A 355 -16.07 -0.85 10.01
N GLY A 356 -14.92 -1.26 10.55
CA GLY A 356 -14.83 -2.38 11.48
C GLY A 356 -15.66 -2.18 12.77
N PHE A 357 -15.87 -3.26 13.53
CA PHE A 357 -16.64 -3.18 14.76
C PHE A 357 -16.04 -2.15 15.74
N ASN A 358 -16.92 -1.37 16.36
CA ASN A 358 -16.57 -0.43 17.42
C ASN A 358 -17.16 -0.92 18.74
N PHE A 359 -16.27 -1.36 19.63
CA PHE A 359 -16.61 -1.81 20.99
C PHE A 359 -16.05 -0.89 22.07
N ASN A 360 -15.82 0.39 21.74
CA ASN A 360 -15.31 1.38 22.67
C ASN A 360 -16.28 1.53 23.85
N GLN A 361 -15.75 1.44 25.06
CA GLN A 361 -16.50 1.59 26.32
C GLN A 361 -17.72 0.65 26.44
N SER A 362 -17.68 -0.51 25.78
CA SER A 362 -18.82 -1.44 25.73
C SER A 362 -19.07 -2.19 27.03
N VAL A 363 -18.10 -2.24 27.94
CA VAL A 363 -18.23 -2.91 29.24
C VAL A 363 -18.26 -1.87 30.35
N VAL A 364 -19.31 -1.91 31.16
CA VAL A 364 -19.57 -0.94 32.23
C VAL A 364 -19.91 -1.68 33.52
N ASP A 365 -19.40 -1.19 34.65
CA ASP A 365 -19.73 -1.73 35.97
C ASP A 365 -21.12 -1.27 36.47
N ASN A 366 -21.57 -1.81 37.61
CA ASN A 366 -22.87 -1.43 38.20
C ASN A 366 -22.96 0.05 38.63
N GLN A 367 -21.84 0.78 38.66
CA GLN A 367 -21.76 2.20 39.00
C GLN A 367 -21.71 3.10 37.76
N GLY A 368 -21.77 2.53 36.54
CA GLY A 368 -21.66 3.30 35.31
C GLY A 368 -20.22 3.61 34.90
N ARG A 369 -19.21 2.99 35.53
CA ARG A 369 -17.80 3.20 35.19
C ARG A 369 -17.37 2.25 34.07
N VAL A 370 -16.66 2.79 33.09
CA VAL A 370 -16.12 2.01 31.97
C VAL A 370 -15.04 1.06 32.48
N ILE A 371 -15.13 -0.20 32.06
CA ILE A 371 -14.08 -1.21 32.23
C ILE A 371 -13.41 -1.42 30.87
N ASN A 372 -12.17 -0.96 30.73
CA ASN A 372 -11.44 -1.08 29.48
C ASN A 372 -11.22 -2.53 29.07
N THR A 373 -11.35 -2.78 27.78
CA THR A 373 -11.07 -4.05 27.09
C THR A 373 -9.91 -3.86 26.12
N TRP A 374 -9.51 -4.93 25.42
CA TRP A 374 -8.52 -4.81 24.33
C TRP A 374 -9.00 -3.91 23.18
N ALA A 375 -10.31 -3.77 22.97
CA ALA A 375 -10.85 -2.85 21.97
C ALA A 375 -10.53 -1.39 22.32
N ASP A 376 -10.63 -1.04 23.61
CA ASP A 376 -10.29 0.31 24.09
C ASP A 376 -8.79 0.61 23.94
N ILE A 377 -7.93 -0.41 24.11
CA ILE A 377 -6.47 -0.26 23.86
C ILE A 377 -6.18 -0.07 22.37
N ILE A 378 -6.87 -0.81 21.49
CA ILE A 378 -6.78 -0.60 20.03
C ILE A 378 -7.22 0.81 19.68
N ASN A 379 -8.32 1.29 20.29
CA ASN A 379 -8.80 2.65 20.08
C ASN A 379 -7.75 3.71 20.47
N CYS A 380 -7.03 3.52 21.59
CA CYS A 380 -5.92 4.42 21.95
C CYS A 380 -4.80 4.42 20.90
N ALA A 381 -4.49 3.28 20.28
CA ALA A 381 -3.50 3.21 19.22
C ALA A 381 -3.99 3.91 17.94
N ASN A 382 -5.25 3.72 17.57
CA ASN A 382 -5.88 4.39 16.42
C ASN A 382 -5.87 5.91 16.60
N LEU A 383 -6.24 6.42 17.79
CA LEU A 383 -6.18 7.84 18.11
C LEU A 383 -4.76 8.41 17.92
N GLY A 384 -3.73 7.65 18.29
CA GLY A 384 -2.33 8.06 18.09
C GLY A 384 -1.95 8.18 16.61
N MET A 385 -2.53 7.36 15.74
CA MET A 385 -2.35 7.44 14.29
C MET A 385 -3.15 8.61 13.71
N GLU A 386 -4.41 8.74 14.10
CA GLU A 386 -5.34 9.79 13.67
C GLU A 386 -4.79 11.19 13.95
N VAL A 387 -4.29 11.46 15.15
CA VAL A 387 -3.78 12.82 15.47
C VAL A 387 -2.44 13.17 14.81
N MET A 388 -1.74 12.18 14.24
CA MET A 388 -0.40 12.36 13.68
C MET A 388 -0.36 12.29 12.15
N HIS A 389 -1.32 11.61 11.52
CA HIS A 389 -1.41 11.56 10.06
C HIS A 389 -1.78 12.93 9.49
N GLU A 390 -1.26 13.23 8.30
CA GLU A 390 -1.53 14.49 7.57
C GLU A 390 -1.57 15.74 8.47
N ARG A 391 -0.56 15.86 9.34
CA ARG A 391 -0.46 16.85 10.43
C ARG A 391 -0.73 18.32 10.03
N ASN A 392 -0.62 18.64 8.75
CA ASN A 392 -0.74 19.99 8.19
C ASN A 392 -1.96 20.14 7.25
N ALA A 393 -2.76 19.07 7.04
CA ALA A 393 -3.92 19.09 6.16
C ALA A 393 -5.22 19.53 6.85
N HIS A 394 -5.33 19.23 8.15
CA HIS A 394 -6.57 19.40 8.91
C HIS A 394 -6.70 20.80 9.53
N ASN A 395 -7.70 21.57 9.09
CA ASN A 395 -8.06 22.88 9.67
C ASN A 395 -9.29 22.83 10.59
N PHE A 396 -10.00 21.70 10.62
CA PHE A 396 -11.22 21.49 11.38
C PHE A 396 -11.06 20.27 12.31
N PRO A 397 -11.83 20.20 13.42
CA PRO A 397 -11.64 19.17 14.44
C PRO A 397 -12.16 17.77 14.04
N LEU A 398 -12.85 17.65 12.90
CA LEU A 398 -13.38 16.40 12.38
C LEU A 398 -12.79 16.18 10.99
N ASP A 399 -12.22 15.00 10.78
CA ASP A 399 -11.80 14.55 9.46
C ASP A 399 -12.97 13.84 8.77
N LEU A 400 -13.57 14.51 7.79
CA LEU A 400 -14.72 14.04 7.03
C LEU A 400 -14.44 14.21 5.54
N ALA A 401 -14.30 13.10 4.81
CA ALA A 401 -14.04 13.11 3.37
C ALA A 401 -15.31 13.08 2.48
N SER A 402 -16.52 13.00 3.07
CA SER A 402 -17.78 12.99 2.31
C SER A 402 -18.50 14.35 2.32
N VAL A 403 -18.90 14.82 1.14
CA VAL A 403 -19.81 15.97 0.96
C VAL A 403 -21.08 15.73 1.78
N GLU A 404 -21.41 16.64 2.70
CA GLU A 404 -22.73 16.67 3.34
C GLU A 404 -23.80 16.63 2.26
N ALA A 405 -24.67 15.62 2.28
CA ALA A 405 -25.89 15.65 1.50
C ALA A 405 -26.66 16.91 1.94
N LEU A 406 -26.79 17.88 1.03
CA LEU A 406 -27.62 19.07 1.24
C LEU A 406 -28.96 18.62 1.81
N SER A 407 -29.28 19.06 3.05
CA SER A 407 -30.60 18.84 3.60
C SER A 407 -31.59 19.57 2.70
N ILE A 408 -32.30 18.83 1.85
CA ILE A 408 -33.42 19.38 1.08
C ILE A 408 -34.60 19.44 2.05
N ASN A 409 -34.57 20.43 2.95
CA ASN A 409 -35.77 20.88 3.63
C ASN A 409 -36.44 21.92 2.71
N GLY A 410 -37.35 21.41 1.88
CA GLY A 410 -38.38 22.16 1.17
C GLY A 410 -39.69 21.41 1.29
#